data_AF-A2DUY9-F1
#
_entry.id   AF-A2DUY9-F1
#
_cell.length_a   1.000
_cell.length_b   1.000
_cell.length_c   1.000
_cell.angle_alpha   90.00
_cell.angle_beta   90.00
_cell.angle_gamma   90.00
#
_symmetry.space_group_name_H-M   'P 1'
#
loop_
_entity.id
_entity.type
_entity.pdbx_description
1 polymer ?
#
loop_
_entity_poly.entity_id
_entity_poly.type
_entity_poly.pdbx_seq_one_letter_code
_entity_poly.pdbx_strand_id
1 'polypeptide(L)'
;MSDKDIHTNKFIELQNIFKYHINSYTALYQLKTENEEGLNSIYKMIKTELIDLKKYLPQNIIKDILDIIPYNNRYTKSYLKLAKYIFDDYHVKEVKNVEFLLSFLFYKEYGIKLYACNFEKIKPENLDIHTENTICRAIMNNDLERFIYFTERGEFNKDQILESSLYPYSYRGYSLLELCCYHGAVDCFKLLRSKFSSEITETCLEFSFLGGNPEIMSECLKYQKPNEKCMPYAIISHNIDFVTFLMNEYNIKIDVYDCGKYKNLESFLVYFDQTNDVKKCFVYSSWFNIPLLCEYFLQMQQISMKKIMQQIIIV
;
A
#
# COMPACT_ATOMS: atom_id res chain seq x y z
N MET A 1 25.88 -5.09 28.76
CA MET A 1 25.00 -4.57 27.70
C MET A 1 23.83 -5.53 27.63
N SER A 2 22.60 -5.03 27.77
CA SER A 2 21.42 -5.90 27.76
C SER A 2 21.15 -6.39 26.33
N ASP A 3 20.54 -7.57 26.15
CA ASP A 3 20.19 -8.06 24.81
C ASP A 3 19.30 -7.05 24.05
N LYS A 4 18.47 -6.27 24.76
CA LYS A 4 17.67 -5.17 24.19
C LYS A 4 18.53 -4.06 23.55
N ASP A 5 19.68 -3.72 24.11
CA ASP A 5 20.58 -2.69 23.55
C ASP A 5 21.29 -3.16 22.27
N ILE A 6 21.46 -4.47 22.09
CA ILE A 6 22.10 -5.08 20.92
C ILE A 6 21.09 -5.20 19.75
N HIS A 7 19.83 -5.49 20.06
CA HIS A 7 18.74 -5.59 19.07
C HIS A 7 18.41 -4.23 18.44
N THR A 8 18.22 -3.18 19.25
CA THR A 8 17.95 -1.80 18.77
C THR A 8 19.03 -1.27 17.82
N ASN A 9 20.31 -1.58 18.08
CA ASN A 9 21.41 -1.12 17.23
C ASN A 9 21.40 -1.77 15.83
N LYS A 10 21.02 -3.05 15.73
CA LYS A 10 20.95 -3.76 14.43
C LYS A 10 19.80 -3.29 13.56
N PHE A 11 18.64 -3.01 14.18
CA PHE A 11 17.50 -2.45 13.46
C PHE A 11 17.88 -1.12 12.80
N ILE A 12 18.47 -0.19 13.57
CA ILE A 12 18.90 1.12 13.07
C ILE A 12 19.96 0.98 11.96
N GLU A 13 20.89 0.04 12.11
CA GLU A 13 21.90 -0.24 11.08
C GLU A 13 21.26 -0.69 9.76
N LEU A 14 20.37 -1.70 9.80
CA LEU A 14 19.68 -2.21 8.61
C LEU A 14 18.79 -1.15 7.96
N GLN A 15 18.07 -0.38 8.77
CA GLN A 15 17.23 0.72 8.30
C GLN A 15 18.07 1.76 7.56
N ASN A 16 19.26 2.12 8.07
CA ASN A 16 20.17 3.04 7.40
C ASN A 16 20.76 2.46 6.10
N ILE A 17 21.17 1.19 6.10
CA ILE A 17 21.72 0.51 4.90
C ILE A 17 20.68 0.49 3.77
N PHE A 18 19.42 0.23 4.11
CA PHE A 18 18.33 0.10 3.13
C PHE A 18 17.42 1.33 3.03
N LYS A 19 17.87 2.46 3.57
CA LYS A 19 17.11 3.73 3.57
C LYS A 19 16.65 4.16 2.19
N TYR A 20 17.46 3.92 1.15
CA TYR A 20 17.11 4.22 -0.24
C TYR A 20 15.82 3.49 -0.69
N HIS A 21 15.66 2.23 -0.30
CA HIS A 21 14.48 1.42 -0.63
C HIS A 21 13.27 1.90 0.18
N ILE A 22 13.46 2.05 1.50
CA ILE A 22 12.41 2.50 2.41
C ILE A 22 11.85 3.84 1.93
N ASN A 23 12.71 4.85 1.77
CA ASN A 23 12.29 6.18 1.32
C ASN A 23 11.60 6.15 -0.06
N SER A 24 12.13 5.37 -1.00
CA SER A 24 11.56 5.28 -2.35
C SER A 24 10.13 4.72 -2.33
N TYR A 25 9.90 3.64 -1.58
CA TYR A 25 8.58 3.02 -1.48
C TYR A 25 7.62 3.81 -0.58
N THR A 26 8.09 4.43 0.51
CA THR A 26 7.27 5.35 1.29
C THR A 26 6.74 6.48 0.43
N ALA A 27 7.58 7.11 -0.40
CA ALA A 27 7.14 8.18 -1.30
C ALA A 27 6.16 7.70 -2.39
N LEU A 28 6.30 6.45 -2.87
CA LEU A 28 5.35 5.86 -3.82
C LEU A 28 3.98 5.59 -3.19
N TYR A 29 3.95 4.96 -2.02
CA TYR A 29 2.70 4.61 -1.34
C TYR A 29 2.00 5.83 -0.72
N GLN A 30 2.76 6.84 -0.30
CA GLN A 30 2.23 8.10 0.25
C GLN A 30 2.12 9.23 -0.80
N LEU A 31 2.17 8.90 -2.09
CA LEU A 31 2.07 9.88 -3.17
C LEU A 31 0.78 10.69 -3.04
N LYS A 32 0.91 12.02 -3.03
CA LYS A 32 -0.21 12.97 -2.89
C LYS A 32 -0.23 14.08 -3.95
N THR A 33 0.50 13.91 -5.05
CA THR A 33 0.65 14.93 -6.10
C THR A 33 0.15 14.46 -7.46
N GLU A 34 -0.49 15.37 -8.18
CA GLU A 34 -0.81 15.25 -9.61
C GLU A 34 0.05 16.18 -10.48
N ASN A 35 0.82 17.09 -9.85
CA ASN A 35 1.63 18.06 -10.56
C ASN A 35 2.89 17.43 -11.14
N GLU A 36 3.33 17.95 -12.28
CA GLU A 36 4.44 17.38 -13.03
C GLU A 36 5.77 17.47 -12.30
N GLU A 37 6.02 18.56 -11.59
CA GLU A 37 7.27 18.76 -10.83
C GLU A 37 7.45 17.72 -9.73
N GLY A 38 6.39 17.48 -8.94
CA GLY A 38 6.40 16.48 -7.88
C GLY A 38 6.55 15.06 -8.42
N LEU A 39 5.86 14.73 -9.50
CA LEU A 39 6.02 13.43 -10.16
C LEU A 39 7.42 13.24 -10.73
N ASN A 40 8.01 14.28 -11.33
CA ASN A 40 9.37 14.24 -11.83
C ASN A 40 10.40 14.05 -10.70
N SER A 41 10.14 14.60 -9.51
CA SER A 41 10.98 14.38 -8.33
C SER A 41 10.96 12.91 -7.89
N ILE A 42 9.77 12.32 -7.73
CA ILE A 42 9.60 10.91 -7.38
C ILE A 42 10.24 10.01 -8.44
N TYR A 43 10.01 10.31 -9.72
CA TYR A 43 10.59 9.57 -10.83
C TYR A 43 12.13 9.59 -10.79
N LYS A 44 12.75 10.76 -10.60
CA LYS A 44 14.21 10.88 -10.51
C LYS A 44 14.79 10.07 -9.36
N MET A 45 14.15 10.10 -8.19
CA MET A 45 14.56 9.31 -7.04
C MET A 45 14.51 7.80 -7.35
N ILE A 46 13.42 7.30 -7.91
CA ILE A 46 13.29 5.88 -8.31
C ILE A 46 14.36 5.50 -9.35
N LYS A 47 14.53 6.35 -10.36
CA LYS A 47 15.50 6.17 -11.44
C LYS A 47 16.91 6.01 -10.88
N THR A 48 17.36 6.98 -10.10
CA THR A 48 18.72 7.02 -9.56
C THR A 48 18.93 5.97 -8.47
N GLU A 49 18.06 5.93 -7.46
CA GLU A 49 18.28 5.11 -6.27
C GLU A 49 17.99 3.63 -6.50
N LEU A 50 16.93 3.28 -7.24
CA LEU A 50 16.53 1.88 -7.41
C LEU A 50 17.09 1.27 -8.70
N ILE A 51 16.91 1.95 -9.83
CA ILE A 51 17.24 1.35 -11.14
C ILE A 51 18.73 1.52 -11.45
N ASP A 52 19.25 2.75 -11.42
CA ASP A 52 20.61 3.03 -11.87
C ASP A 52 21.66 2.53 -10.87
N LEU A 53 21.49 2.81 -9.56
CA LEU A 53 22.45 2.41 -8.53
C LEU A 53 22.27 0.96 -8.08
N LYS A 54 21.03 0.50 -7.88
CA LYS A 54 20.74 -0.81 -7.26
C LYS A 54 20.32 -1.86 -8.27
N LYS A 55 20.23 -1.50 -9.55
CA LYS A 55 19.96 -2.41 -10.68
C LYS A 55 18.66 -3.18 -10.53
N TYR A 56 17.64 -2.54 -9.92
CA TYR A 56 16.29 -3.07 -9.95
C TYR A 56 15.82 -3.14 -11.40
N LEU A 57 15.13 -4.21 -11.73
CA LEU A 57 14.60 -4.36 -13.08
C LEU A 57 13.46 -3.34 -13.31
N PRO A 58 13.51 -2.51 -14.37
CA PRO A 58 12.49 -1.49 -14.63
C PRO A 58 11.07 -2.07 -14.72
N GLN A 59 10.92 -3.28 -15.26
CA GLN A 59 9.61 -3.93 -15.39
C GLN A 59 9.00 -4.28 -14.03
N ASN A 60 9.83 -4.70 -13.06
CA ASN A 60 9.36 -4.95 -11.70
C ASN A 60 8.90 -3.66 -11.02
N ILE A 61 9.63 -2.55 -11.20
CA ILE A 61 9.21 -1.26 -10.66
C ILE A 61 7.90 -0.78 -11.28
N ILE A 62 7.71 -0.94 -12.60
CA ILE A 62 6.43 -0.60 -13.26
C ILE A 62 5.29 -1.42 -12.64
N LYS A 63 5.48 -2.72 -12.47
CA LYS A 63 4.50 -3.58 -11.81
C LYS A 63 4.21 -3.12 -10.39
N ASP A 64 5.24 -2.88 -9.59
CA ASP A 64 5.11 -2.44 -8.20
C ASP A 64 4.37 -1.10 -8.11
N ILE A 65 4.62 -0.15 -9.02
CA ILE A 65 3.89 1.13 -9.12
C ILE A 65 2.41 0.92 -9.42
N LEU A 66 2.09 0.06 -10.39
CA LEU A 66 0.70 -0.18 -10.79
C LEU A 66 -0.08 -0.90 -9.67
N ASP A 67 0.55 -1.86 -8.99
CA ASP A 67 -0.05 -2.62 -7.89
C ASP A 67 -0.42 -1.75 -6.67
N ILE A 68 0.06 -0.50 -6.59
CA ILE A 68 -0.32 0.49 -5.56
C ILE A 68 -1.69 1.10 -5.85
N ILE A 69 -2.10 1.18 -7.11
CA ILE A 69 -3.30 1.92 -7.53
C ILE A 69 -4.54 1.55 -6.69
N PRO A 70 -4.87 0.27 -6.42
CA PRO A 70 -6.06 -0.07 -5.64
C PRO A 70 -6.09 0.45 -4.20
N TYR A 71 -4.96 0.93 -3.67
CA TYR A 71 -4.82 1.43 -2.30
C TYR A 71 -4.58 2.94 -2.23
N ASN A 72 -4.35 3.60 -3.38
CA ASN A 72 -4.25 5.05 -3.47
C ASN A 72 -4.83 5.56 -4.80
N ASN A 73 -5.99 5.00 -5.18
CA ASN A 73 -6.58 5.19 -6.51
C ASN A 73 -6.92 6.65 -6.86
N ARG A 74 -7.00 7.57 -5.89
CA ARG A 74 -7.11 9.02 -6.14
C ARG A 74 -6.08 9.49 -7.16
N TYR A 75 -4.85 8.97 -7.07
CA TYR A 75 -3.72 9.37 -7.91
C TYR A 75 -3.42 8.37 -9.04
N THR A 76 -4.43 7.61 -9.51
CA THR A 76 -4.27 6.64 -10.60
C THR A 76 -3.50 7.22 -11.80
N LYS A 77 -3.86 8.42 -12.28
CA LYS A 77 -3.17 9.07 -13.40
C LYS A 77 -1.69 9.34 -13.12
N SER A 78 -1.35 9.74 -11.90
CA SER A 78 0.03 9.94 -11.46
C SER A 78 0.84 8.64 -11.51
N TYR A 79 0.27 7.53 -11.02
CA TYR A 79 0.93 6.23 -11.07
C TYR A 79 1.11 5.72 -12.51
N LEU A 80 0.09 5.88 -13.37
CA LEU A 80 0.21 5.56 -14.79
C LEU A 80 1.32 6.38 -15.47
N LYS A 81 1.43 7.68 -15.14
CA LYS A 81 2.48 8.56 -15.67
C LYS A 81 3.89 8.18 -15.19
N LEU A 82 4.05 7.83 -13.91
CA LEU A 82 5.33 7.33 -13.38
C LEU A 82 5.74 6.01 -14.06
N ALA A 83 4.80 5.07 -14.22
CA ALA A 83 5.03 3.84 -14.95
C ALA A 83 5.44 4.10 -16.41
N LYS A 84 4.79 5.08 -17.07
CA LYS A 84 5.10 5.47 -18.45
C LYS A 84 6.50 6.03 -18.60
N TYR A 85 6.95 6.89 -17.69
CA TYR A 85 8.32 7.41 -17.71
C TYR A 85 9.37 6.30 -17.67
N ILE A 86 9.20 5.32 -16.76
CA ILE A 86 10.12 4.18 -16.66
C ILE A 86 10.05 3.31 -17.92
N PHE A 87 8.84 3.09 -18.44
CA PHE A 87 8.62 2.30 -19.66
C PHE A 87 9.39 2.90 -20.86
N ASP A 88 9.30 4.21 -21.04
CA ASP A 88 9.94 4.92 -22.14
C ASP A 88 11.46 5.00 -21.98
N ASP A 89 11.94 5.49 -20.83
CA ASP A 89 13.37 5.76 -20.59
C ASP A 89 14.22 4.48 -20.63
N TYR A 90 13.64 3.35 -20.22
CA TYR A 90 14.33 2.05 -20.19
C TYR A 90 13.89 1.11 -21.32
N HIS A 91 13.09 1.61 -22.27
CA HIS A 91 12.61 0.86 -23.44
C HIS A 91 12.04 -0.52 -23.08
N VAL A 92 11.21 -0.56 -22.03
CA VAL A 92 10.60 -1.79 -21.54
C VAL A 92 9.67 -2.37 -22.62
N LYS A 93 9.81 -3.66 -22.93
CA LYS A 93 9.01 -4.31 -23.98
C LYS A 93 7.73 -4.96 -23.43
N GLU A 94 7.82 -5.53 -22.24
CA GLU A 94 6.74 -6.27 -21.61
C GLU A 94 6.86 -6.18 -20.08
N VAL A 95 5.73 -6.14 -19.41
CA VAL A 95 5.61 -6.25 -17.95
C VAL A 95 4.66 -7.40 -17.63
N LYS A 96 5.21 -8.49 -17.08
CA LYS A 96 4.47 -9.72 -16.77
C LYS A 96 3.77 -9.62 -15.41
N ASN A 97 2.71 -10.42 -15.24
CA ASN A 97 1.99 -10.58 -13.98
C ASN A 97 1.37 -9.28 -13.43
N VAL A 98 1.06 -8.31 -14.29
CA VAL A 98 0.26 -7.15 -13.93
C VAL A 98 -1.22 -7.53 -13.99
N GLU A 99 -1.99 -7.08 -13.00
CA GLU A 99 -3.43 -7.31 -13.00
C GLU A 99 -4.07 -6.79 -14.31
N PHE A 100 -5.07 -7.52 -14.80
CA PHE A 100 -5.70 -7.26 -16.09
C PHE A 100 -6.31 -5.84 -16.16
N LEU A 101 -6.97 -5.39 -15.09
CA LEU A 101 -7.56 -4.05 -15.03
C LEU A 101 -6.49 -2.95 -15.12
N LEU A 102 -5.39 -3.09 -14.37
CA LEU A 102 -4.31 -2.10 -14.34
C LEU A 102 -3.61 -2.01 -15.70
N SER A 103 -3.44 -3.14 -16.37
CA SER A 103 -2.93 -3.18 -17.75
C SER A 103 -3.88 -2.53 -18.74
N PHE A 104 -5.18 -2.70 -18.55
CA PHE A 104 -6.18 -2.01 -19.36
C PHE A 104 -6.19 -0.51 -19.14
N LEU A 105 -6.07 -0.04 -17.88
CA LEU A 105 -5.96 1.38 -17.58
C LEU A 105 -4.78 2.03 -18.29
N PHE A 106 -3.62 1.38 -18.23
CA PHE A 106 -2.42 1.85 -18.92
C PHE A 106 -2.60 1.90 -20.44
N TYR A 107 -3.24 0.87 -21.01
CA TYR A 107 -3.60 0.85 -22.43
C TYR A 107 -4.60 1.95 -22.80
N LYS A 108 -5.63 2.17 -21.99
CA LYS A 108 -6.64 3.20 -22.23
C LYS A 108 -6.04 4.60 -22.23
N GLU A 109 -5.08 4.87 -21.36
CA GLU A 109 -4.43 6.17 -21.24
C GLU A 109 -3.40 6.42 -22.35
N TYR A 110 -2.58 5.41 -22.70
CA TYR A 110 -1.42 5.60 -23.59
C TYR A 110 -1.45 4.81 -24.91
N GLY A 111 -2.44 3.94 -25.12
CA GLY A 111 -2.49 3.03 -26.28
C GLY A 111 -1.46 1.91 -26.25
N ILE A 112 -0.76 1.69 -25.13
CA ILE A 112 0.34 0.72 -24.99
C ILE A 112 -0.13 -0.53 -24.26
N LYS A 113 0.14 -1.70 -24.83
CA LYS A 113 -0.09 -2.98 -24.16
C LYS A 113 1.15 -3.38 -23.35
N LEU A 114 0.99 -3.53 -22.03
CA LEU A 114 2.07 -3.99 -21.15
C LEU A 114 2.39 -5.48 -21.33
N TYR A 115 1.42 -6.30 -21.74
CA TYR A 115 1.62 -7.69 -22.13
C TYR A 115 0.54 -8.12 -23.13
N ALA A 116 0.70 -9.32 -23.71
CA ALA A 116 -0.25 -9.87 -24.67
C ALA A 116 -1.60 -10.22 -24.00
N CYS A 117 -2.54 -9.28 -24.02
CA CYS A 117 -3.90 -9.46 -23.53
C CYS A 117 -4.95 -8.99 -24.54
N ASN A 118 -6.11 -9.65 -24.50
CA ASN A 118 -7.30 -9.26 -25.24
C ASN A 118 -8.26 -8.49 -24.32
N PHE A 119 -8.44 -7.20 -24.61
CA PHE A 119 -9.28 -6.28 -23.83
C PHE A 119 -10.76 -6.27 -24.25
N GLU A 120 -11.15 -7.03 -25.28
CA GLU A 120 -12.54 -7.12 -25.78
C GLU A 120 -13.56 -7.55 -24.71
N LYS A 121 -13.10 -8.11 -23.59
CA LYS A 121 -13.95 -8.61 -22.50
C LYS A 121 -14.23 -7.58 -21.39
N ILE A 122 -13.69 -6.37 -21.45
CA ILE A 122 -13.82 -5.40 -20.35
C ILE A 122 -15.13 -4.63 -20.46
N LYS A 123 -15.95 -4.72 -19.42
CA LYS A 123 -17.12 -3.85 -19.26
C LYS A 123 -16.67 -2.46 -18.80
N PRO A 124 -17.08 -1.38 -19.48
CA PRO A 124 -16.72 0.00 -19.11
C PRO A 124 -17.17 0.42 -17.72
N GLU A 125 -18.25 -0.19 -17.22
CA GLU A 125 -18.93 0.09 -15.95
C GLU A 125 -17.99 0.02 -14.72
N ASN A 126 -16.91 -0.77 -14.79
CA ASN A 126 -15.96 -0.97 -13.68
C ASN A 126 -15.00 0.22 -13.44
N LEU A 127 -15.00 1.23 -14.31
CA LEU A 127 -14.01 2.33 -14.32
C LEU A 127 -14.60 3.72 -14.01
N ASP A 128 -15.89 3.77 -13.70
CA ASP A 128 -16.65 5.03 -13.63
C ASP A 128 -16.33 5.87 -12.37
N ILE A 129 -15.60 5.34 -11.40
CA ILE A 129 -15.34 6.03 -10.12
C ILE A 129 -14.54 7.35 -10.26
N HIS A 130 -13.86 7.55 -11.39
CA HIS A 130 -13.08 8.76 -11.69
C HIS A 130 -13.84 9.78 -12.53
N THR A 131 -15.08 9.50 -12.94
CA THR A 131 -15.86 10.49 -13.70
C THR A 131 -16.29 11.63 -12.78
N GLU A 132 -16.19 12.86 -13.31
CA GLU A 132 -16.25 14.08 -12.50
C GLU A 132 -17.58 14.19 -11.73
N ASN A 133 -18.69 13.76 -12.32
CA ASN A 133 -20.04 13.92 -11.78
C ASN A 133 -20.53 12.75 -10.92
N THR A 134 -19.65 12.13 -10.13
CA THR A 134 -20.03 11.01 -9.25
C THR A 134 -19.88 11.36 -7.77
N ILE A 135 -20.72 10.70 -6.95
CA ILE A 135 -20.61 10.74 -5.49
C ILE A 135 -19.22 10.25 -5.03
N CYS A 136 -18.69 9.23 -5.72
CA CYS A 136 -17.35 8.71 -5.47
C CYS A 136 -16.27 9.78 -5.62
N ARG A 137 -16.34 10.63 -6.65
CA ARG A 137 -15.39 11.73 -6.85
C ARG A 137 -15.51 12.79 -5.75
N ALA A 138 -16.72 13.10 -5.31
CA ALA A 138 -16.93 14.03 -4.19
C ALA A 138 -16.29 13.51 -2.90
N ILE A 139 -16.52 12.23 -2.54
CA ILE A 139 -15.87 11.58 -1.40
C ILE A 139 -14.34 11.55 -1.59
N MET A 140 -13.87 11.11 -2.75
CA MET A 140 -12.44 11.02 -3.06
C MET A 140 -11.71 12.33 -2.85
N ASN A 141 -12.34 13.47 -3.12
CA ASN A 141 -11.74 14.81 -2.93
C ASN A 141 -12.12 15.48 -1.61
N ASN A 142 -12.92 14.81 -0.75
CA ASN A 142 -13.54 15.39 0.44
C ASN A 142 -14.32 16.69 0.13
N ASP A 143 -14.99 16.75 -1.02
CA ASP A 143 -15.75 17.90 -1.49
C ASP A 143 -17.15 17.91 -0.85
N LEU A 144 -17.25 18.56 0.31
CA LEU A 144 -18.46 18.59 1.12
C LEU A 144 -19.64 19.25 0.38
N GLU A 145 -19.42 20.36 -0.33
CA GLU A 145 -20.49 21.10 -1.01
C GLU A 145 -21.14 20.24 -2.10
N ARG A 146 -20.32 19.60 -2.93
CA ARG A 146 -20.82 18.70 -3.97
C ARG A 146 -21.47 17.46 -3.38
N PHE A 147 -20.92 16.93 -2.28
CA PHE A 147 -21.50 15.78 -1.61
C PHE A 147 -22.87 16.11 -1.01
N ILE A 148 -23.05 17.27 -0.37
CA ILE A 148 -24.36 17.77 0.10
C ILE A 148 -25.35 17.81 -1.05
N TYR A 149 -24.96 18.43 -2.17
CA TYR A 149 -25.81 18.51 -3.35
C TYR A 149 -26.27 17.13 -3.85
N PHE A 150 -25.40 16.12 -3.84
CA PHE A 150 -25.82 14.74 -4.15
C PHE A 150 -26.81 14.19 -3.12
N THR A 151 -26.60 14.44 -1.82
CA THR A 151 -27.48 13.94 -0.75
C THR A 151 -28.87 14.56 -0.74
N GLU A 152 -29.06 15.68 -1.41
CA GLU A 152 -30.34 16.41 -1.50
C GLU A 152 -31.16 16.03 -2.73
N ARG A 153 -30.57 15.28 -3.68
CA ARG A 153 -31.30 14.75 -4.83
C ARG A 153 -32.23 13.61 -4.40
N GLY A 154 -33.43 13.57 -4.96
CA GLY A 154 -34.43 12.52 -4.65
C GLY A 154 -34.01 11.09 -5.00
N GLU A 155 -32.99 10.93 -5.85
CA GLU A 155 -32.41 9.64 -6.26
C GLU A 155 -31.28 9.16 -5.32
N PHE A 156 -30.91 9.94 -4.30
CA PHE A 156 -29.83 9.57 -3.39
C PHE A 156 -30.20 8.35 -2.55
N ASN A 157 -29.43 7.29 -2.71
CA ASN A 157 -29.48 6.13 -1.84
C ASN A 157 -28.31 6.16 -0.84
N LYS A 158 -28.62 6.37 0.45
CA LYS A 158 -27.62 6.37 1.52
C LYS A 158 -26.96 5.00 1.72
N ASP A 159 -27.68 3.92 1.40
CA ASP A 159 -27.25 2.53 1.55
C ASP A 159 -26.65 2.00 0.24
N GLN A 160 -26.29 2.89 -0.69
CA GLN A 160 -25.65 2.47 -1.94
C GLN A 160 -24.30 1.83 -1.67
N ILE A 161 -24.01 0.82 -2.48
CA ILE A 161 -22.80 0.03 -2.43
C ILE A 161 -22.02 0.24 -3.72
N LEU A 162 -20.74 0.51 -3.59
CA LEU A 162 -19.82 0.58 -4.71
C LEU A 162 -19.09 -0.75 -4.88
N GLU A 163 -19.30 -1.38 -6.04
CA GLU A 163 -18.46 -2.48 -6.51
C GLU A 163 -17.48 -1.95 -7.55
N SER A 164 -16.18 -1.99 -7.26
CA SER A 164 -15.16 -1.59 -8.22
C SER A 164 -13.84 -2.30 -7.95
N SER A 165 -13.23 -2.81 -9.02
CA SER A 165 -11.90 -3.42 -9.01
C SER A 165 -10.76 -2.41 -8.80
N LEU A 166 -11.05 -1.11 -8.72
CA LEU A 166 -10.07 -0.06 -8.40
C LEU A 166 -9.91 0.16 -6.89
N TYR A 167 -10.63 -0.58 -6.07
CA TYR A 167 -10.46 -0.65 -4.62
C TYR A 167 -10.00 -2.05 -4.24
N PRO A 168 -9.58 -2.28 -2.99
CA PRO A 168 -9.28 -3.62 -2.51
C PRO A 168 -10.49 -4.54 -2.72
N TYR A 169 -10.25 -5.82 -2.97
CA TYR A 169 -11.34 -6.76 -3.25
C TYR A 169 -12.34 -6.84 -2.08
N SER A 170 -13.64 -6.68 -2.40
CA SER A 170 -14.75 -6.92 -1.48
C SER A 170 -15.82 -7.75 -2.18
N TYR A 171 -16.32 -8.78 -1.51
CA TYR A 171 -17.44 -9.58 -2.02
C TYR A 171 -18.76 -8.80 -2.06
N ARG A 172 -18.91 -7.79 -1.19
CA ARG A 172 -20.15 -7.02 -1.03
C ARG A 172 -20.04 -5.57 -1.49
N GLY A 173 -18.91 -5.17 -2.10
CA GLY A 173 -18.60 -3.76 -2.36
C GLY A 173 -18.37 -2.95 -1.07
N TYR A 174 -18.42 -1.62 -1.20
CA TYR A 174 -18.18 -0.68 -0.11
C TYR A 174 -19.31 0.33 0.02
N SER A 175 -19.70 0.62 1.26
CA SER A 175 -20.60 1.73 1.59
C SER A 175 -19.92 3.09 1.40
N LEU A 176 -20.72 4.16 1.30
CA LEU A 176 -20.19 5.52 1.24
C LEU A 176 -19.31 5.88 2.44
N LEU A 177 -19.66 5.40 3.64
CA LEU A 177 -18.90 5.71 4.84
C LEU A 177 -17.52 5.01 4.83
N GLU A 178 -17.46 3.75 4.39
CA GLU A 178 -16.20 3.02 4.19
C GLU A 178 -15.32 3.71 3.14
N LEU A 179 -15.91 4.21 2.05
CA LEU A 179 -15.18 5.01 1.06
C LEU A 179 -14.63 6.32 1.67
N CYS A 180 -15.38 6.98 2.56
CA CYS A 180 -14.84 8.14 3.28
C CYS A 180 -13.63 7.75 4.14
N CYS A 181 -13.66 6.60 4.81
CA CYS A 181 -12.52 6.09 5.59
C CYS A 181 -11.31 5.80 4.71
N TYR A 182 -11.52 5.13 3.58
CA TYR A 182 -10.46 4.83 2.60
C TYR A 182 -9.78 6.09 2.08
N HIS A 183 -10.55 7.13 1.75
CA HIS A 183 -10.03 8.38 1.18
C HIS A 183 -9.56 9.40 2.23
N GLY A 184 -9.83 9.17 3.51
CA GLY A 184 -9.63 10.16 4.58
C GLY A 184 -10.55 11.38 4.46
N ALA A 185 -11.74 11.20 3.89
CA ALA A 185 -12.70 12.27 3.59
C ALA A 185 -13.56 12.65 4.81
N VAL A 186 -12.94 13.36 5.74
CA VAL A 186 -13.50 13.66 7.07
C VAL A 186 -14.82 14.44 7.04
N ASP A 187 -15.00 15.35 6.10
CA ASP A 187 -16.21 16.19 6.05
C ASP A 187 -17.40 15.39 5.50
N CYS A 188 -17.17 14.61 4.44
CA CYS A 188 -18.17 13.68 3.93
C CYS A 188 -18.54 12.61 4.98
N PHE A 189 -17.55 12.09 5.70
CA PHE A 189 -17.75 11.15 6.81
C PHE A 189 -18.65 11.74 7.91
N LYS A 190 -18.35 12.96 8.37
CA LYS A 190 -19.14 13.66 9.40
C LYS A 190 -20.57 13.89 8.93
N LEU A 191 -20.79 14.25 7.66
CA LEU A 191 -22.13 14.41 7.10
C LEU A 191 -22.92 13.08 7.15
N LEU A 192 -22.30 11.98 6.70
CA LEU A 192 -22.93 10.66 6.72
C LEU A 192 -23.30 10.18 8.13
N ARG A 193 -22.44 10.46 9.11
CA ARG A 193 -22.69 10.13 10.52
C ARG A 193 -23.81 10.97 11.13
N SER A 194 -23.79 12.28 10.90
CA SER A 194 -24.73 13.22 11.52
C SER A 194 -26.13 13.19 10.88
N LYS A 195 -26.22 13.19 9.54
CA LYS A 195 -27.50 13.28 8.82
C LYS A 195 -28.20 11.94 8.65
N PHE A 196 -27.43 10.86 8.48
CA PHE A 196 -27.99 9.54 8.13
C PHE A 196 -27.73 8.45 9.18
N SER A 197 -26.98 8.78 10.24
CA SER A 197 -26.56 7.81 11.27
C SER A 197 -25.87 6.57 10.69
N SER A 198 -25.14 6.76 9.58
CA SER A 198 -24.49 5.67 8.84
C SER A 198 -23.59 4.85 9.76
N GLU A 199 -23.77 3.53 9.82
CA GLU A 199 -23.05 2.65 10.75
C GLU A 199 -21.53 2.64 10.51
N ILE A 200 -20.74 2.72 11.58
CA ILE A 200 -19.29 2.53 11.52
C ILE A 200 -19.02 1.03 11.55
N THR A 201 -18.56 0.46 10.44
CA THR A 201 -18.25 -0.97 10.29
C THR A 201 -16.81 -1.28 10.68
N GLU A 202 -16.46 -2.57 10.80
CA GLU A 202 -15.05 -2.99 10.93
C GLU A 202 -14.20 -2.49 9.76
N THR A 203 -14.75 -2.53 8.54
CA THR A 203 -14.08 -2.03 7.33
C THR A 203 -13.82 -0.51 7.37
N CYS A 204 -14.69 0.28 8.02
CA CYS A 204 -14.39 1.68 8.30
C CYS A 204 -13.09 1.84 9.11
N LEU A 205 -12.91 1.02 10.16
CA LEU A 205 -11.70 1.05 10.98
C LEU A 205 -10.49 0.55 10.20
N GLU A 206 -10.61 -0.57 9.49
CA GLU A 206 -9.56 -1.12 8.62
C GLU A 206 -9.06 -0.07 7.61
N PHE A 207 -9.98 0.58 6.89
CA PHE A 207 -9.65 1.61 5.91
C PHE A 207 -9.17 2.92 6.52
N SER A 208 -9.49 3.22 7.78
CA SER A 208 -8.99 4.43 8.44
C SER A 208 -7.45 4.45 8.56
N PHE A 209 -6.80 3.27 8.64
CA PHE A 209 -5.34 3.15 8.59
C PHE A 209 -4.77 3.50 7.22
N LEU A 210 -5.48 3.17 6.14
CA LEU A 210 -5.08 3.53 4.79
C LEU A 210 -5.31 5.02 4.49
N GLY A 211 -6.49 5.54 4.82
CA GLY A 211 -6.82 6.95 4.62
C GLY A 211 -6.02 7.90 5.53
N GLY A 212 -5.57 7.40 6.69
CA GLY A 212 -4.63 8.10 7.56
C GLY A 212 -5.15 9.41 8.16
N ASN A 213 -6.47 9.60 8.21
CA ASN A 213 -7.09 10.76 8.82
C ASN A 213 -7.33 10.50 10.33
N PRO A 214 -6.67 11.24 11.25
CA PRO A 214 -6.75 10.97 12.68
C PRO A 214 -8.16 11.12 13.27
N GLU A 215 -8.96 12.06 12.76
CA GLU A 215 -10.33 12.27 13.24
C GLU A 215 -11.22 11.06 12.90
N ILE A 216 -11.17 10.58 11.65
CA ILE A 216 -11.90 9.39 11.23
C ILE A 216 -11.47 8.18 12.06
N MET A 217 -10.16 7.95 12.19
CA MET A 217 -9.62 6.81 12.93
C MET A 217 -10.06 6.83 14.40
N SER A 218 -9.93 7.99 15.07
CA SER A 218 -10.33 8.15 16.46
C SER A 218 -11.83 7.93 16.67
N GLU A 219 -12.66 8.34 15.71
CA GLU A 219 -14.10 8.07 15.76
C GLU A 219 -14.39 6.59 15.55
N CYS A 220 -13.73 5.93 14.59
CA CYS A 220 -13.92 4.50 14.34
C CYS A 220 -13.55 3.64 15.56
N LEU A 221 -12.46 3.97 16.25
CA LEU A 221 -11.99 3.29 17.46
C LEU A 221 -12.95 3.38 18.66
N LYS A 222 -13.92 4.32 18.65
CA LYS A 222 -14.96 4.39 19.71
C LYS A 222 -16.02 3.29 19.56
N TYR A 223 -16.23 2.79 18.35
CA TYR A 223 -17.29 1.82 18.04
C TYR A 223 -16.73 0.44 17.69
N GLN A 224 -15.51 0.39 17.15
CA GLN A 224 -14.87 -0.83 16.68
C GLN A 224 -13.54 -1.07 17.39
N LYS A 225 -13.13 -2.34 17.49
CA LYS A 225 -11.79 -2.73 17.95
C LYS A 225 -10.95 -3.17 16.75
N PRO A 226 -9.66 -2.81 16.71
CA PRO A 226 -8.75 -3.33 15.69
C PRO A 226 -8.80 -4.87 15.62
N ASN A 227 -8.90 -5.37 14.40
CA ASN A 227 -8.86 -6.79 14.07
C ASN A 227 -7.60 -7.09 13.22
N GLU A 228 -7.35 -8.36 12.90
CA GLU A 228 -6.19 -8.77 12.10
C GLU A 228 -6.14 -8.12 10.70
N LYS A 229 -7.28 -7.68 10.15
CA LYS A 229 -7.32 -7.00 8.84
C LYS A 229 -6.86 -5.55 8.90
N CYS A 230 -6.75 -4.93 10.07
CA CYS A 230 -6.16 -3.60 10.20
C CYS A 230 -4.66 -3.60 9.85
N MET A 231 -3.93 -4.69 10.16
CA MET A 231 -2.48 -4.76 9.98
C MET A 231 -2.05 -4.67 8.50
N PRO A 232 -2.65 -5.40 7.55
CA PRO A 232 -2.37 -5.21 6.13
C PRO A 232 -2.51 -3.74 5.69
N TYR A 233 -3.58 -3.05 6.08
CA TYR A 233 -3.78 -1.64 5.68
C TYR A 233 -2.78 -0.68 6.33
N ALA A 234 -2.34 -0.94 7.57
CA ALA A 234 -1.25 -0.19 8.20
C ALA A 234 0.10 -0.43 7.50
N ILE A 235 0.37 -1.66 7.04
CA ILE A 235 1.57 -1.98 6.24
C ILE A 235 1.49 -1.27 4.87
N ILE A 236 0.34 -1.30 4.21
CA ILE A 236 0.12 -0.67 2.90
C ILE A 236 0.25 0.86 3.00
N SER A 237 -0.12 1.49 4.11
CA SER A 237 0.00 2.94 4.26
C SER A 237 1.44 3.43 4.38
N HIS A 238 2.42 2.51 4.49
CA HIS A 238 3.83 2.83 4.78
C HIS A 238 3.98 3.78 5.96
N ASN A 239 3.17 3.58 7.00
CA ASN A 239 3.20 4.35 8.25
C ASN A 239 3.57 3.42 9.40
N ILE A 240 4.83 3.49 9.84
CA ILE A 240 5.35 2.61 10.88
C ILE A 240 4.68 2.83 12.24
N ASP A 241 4.18 4.04 12.51
CA ASP A 241 3.45 4.34 13.74
C ASP A 241 2.13 3.55 13.79
N PHE A 242 1.45 3.37 12.66
CA PHE A 242 0.23 2.54 12.60
C PHE A 242 0.53 1.06 12.84
N VAL A 243 1.61 0.55 12.25
CA VAL A 243 2.02 -0.85 12.42
C VAL A 243 2.42 -1.13 13.86
N THR A 244 3.24 -0.27 14.45
CA THR A 244 3.69 -0.42 15.84
C THR A 244 2.55 -0.18 16.84
N PHE A 245 1.62 0.73 16.57
CA PHE A 245 0.39 0.90 17.37
C PHE A 245 -0.43 -0.39 17.42
N LEU A 246 -0.74 -0.99 16.27
CA LEU A 246 -1.51 -2.24 16.21
C LEU A 246 -0.78 -3.39 16.90
N MET A 247 0.53 -3.48 16.72
CA MET A 247 1.34 -4.51 17.34
C MET A 247 1.42 -4.36 18.86
N ASN A 248 1.72 -3.16 19.37
CA ASN A 248 1.99 -2.94 20.80
C ASN A 248 0.71 -2.83 21.63
N GLU A 249 -0.29 -2.08 21.14
CA GLU A 249 -1.51 -1.79 21.90
C GLU A 249 -2.56 -2.90 21.77
N TYR A 250 -2.56 -3.62 20.64
CA TYR A 250 -3.56 -4.65 20.34
C TYR A 250 -2.99 -6.06 20.15
N ASN A 251 -1.66 -6.23 20.22
CA ASN A 251 -0.99 -7.53 20.02
C ASN A 251 -1.28 -8.18 18.66
N ILE A 252 -1.63 -7.37 17.65
CA ILE A 252 -1.87 -7.86 16.29
C ILE A 252 -0.52 -8.13 15.64
N LYS A 253 -0.34 -9.34 15.10
CA LYS A 253 0.97 -9.77 14.58
C LYS A 253 1.22 -9.16 13.20
N ILE A 254 2.46 -8.74 12.97
CA ILE A 254 2.92 -8.30 11.64
C ILE A 254 3.01 -9.53 10.73
N ASP A 255 2.31 -9.51 9.60
CA ASP A 255 2.49 -10.50 8.54
C ASP A 255 3.62 -10.08 7.59
N VAL A 256 4.74 -10.79 7.69
CA VAL A 256 5.90 -10.62 6.81
C VAL A 256 5.58 -10.83 5.32
N TYR A 257 4.54 -11.61 5.00
CA TYR A 257 4.05 -11.77 3.63
C TYR A 257 3.57 -10.41 3.09
N ASP A 258 2.76 -9.70 3.86
CA ASP A 258 2.27 -8.38 3.47
C ASP A 258 3.41 -7.36 3.41
N CYS A 259 4.39 -7.41 4.32
CA CYS A 259 5.55 -6.54 4.22
C CYS A 259 6.29 -6.72 2.89
N GLY A 260 6.53 -7.97 2.46
CA GLY A 260 7.17 -8.26 1.18
C GLY A 260 6.29 -7.91 -0.02
N LYS A 261 4.99 -8.18 0.07
CA LYS A 261 4.01 -7.89 -1.00
C LYS A 261 3.93 -6.40 -1.28
N TYR A 262 3.87 -5.58 -0.23
CA TYR A 262 3.71 -4.14 -0.31
C TYR A 262 5.04 -3.37 -0.21
N LYS A 263 6.18 -4.08 -0.31
CA LYS A 263 7.54 -3.50 -0.27
C LYS A 263 7.80 -2.64 0.97
N ASN A 264 7.09 -2.88 2.07
CA ASN A 264 7.28 -2.16 3.32
C ASN A 264 8.42 -2.82 4.13
N LEU A 265 9.64 -2.48 3.76
CA LEU A 265 10.84 -3.04 4.38
C LEU A 265 10.99 -2.62 5.85
N GLU A 266 10.49 -1.44 6.22
CA GLU A 266 10.56 -0.97 7.61
C GLU A 266 9.72 -1.85 8.55
N SER A 267 8.49 -2.19 8.14
CA SER A 267 7.63 -3.11 8.89
C SER A 267 8.22 -4.52 8.96
N PHE A 268 8.86 -4.96 7.89
CA PHE A 268 9.60 -6.23 7.86
C PHE A 268 10.76 -6.24 8.87
N LEU A 269 11.49 -5.13 8.99
CA LEU A 269 12.58 -5.00 9.96
C LEU A 269 12.06 -4.96 11.40
N VAL A 270 10.89 -4.34 11.65
CA VAL A 270 10.23 -4.41 12.97
C VAL A 270 9.81 -5.83 13.30
N TYR A 271 9.22 -6.57 12.35
CA TYR A 271 8.92 -7.99 12.53
C TYR A 271 10.17 -8.79 12.91
N PHE A 272 11.27 -8.56 12.19
CA PHE A 272 12.53 -9.25 12.46
C PHE A 272 13.09 -8.91 13.86
N ASP A 273 13.09 -7.64 14.24
CA ASP A 273 13.57 -7.19 15.56
C ASP A 273 12.80 -7.86 16.71
N GLN A 274 11.47 -7.97 16.56
CA GLN A 274 10.60 -8.53 17.59
C GLN A 274 10.64 -10.06 17.68
N THR A 275 10.79 -10.74 16.54
CA THR A 275 10.66 -12.22 16.49
C THR A 275 11.99 -12.94 16.39
N ASN A 276 13.02 -12.27 15.84
CA ASN A 276 14.29 -12.88 15.42
C ASN A 276 14.10 -14.11 14.52
N ASP A 277 12.99 -14.19 13.77
CA ASP A 277 12.66 -15.31 12.88
C ASP A 277 13.44 -15.23 11.55
N VAL A 278 14.73 -15.54 11.65
CA VAL A 278 15.68 -15.51 10.53
C VAL A 278 15.22 -16.37 9.35
N LYS A 279 14.58 -17.52 9.61
CA LYS A 279 14.15 -18.43 8.53
C LYS A 279 13.05 -17.79 7.69
N LYS A 280 12.03 -17.24 8.34
CA LYS A 280 10.93 -16.57 7.63
C LYS A 280 11.44 -15.30 6.96
N CYS A 281 12.29 -14.51 7.63
CA CYS A 281 12.92 -13.33 7.04
C CYS A 281 13.75 -13.67 5.79
N PHE A 282 14.53 -14.75 5.78
CA PHE A 282 15.28 -15.19 4.59
C PHE A 282 14.38 -15.53 3.41
N VAL A 283 13.26 -16.22 3.63
CA VAL A 283 12.31 -16.56 2.56
C VAL A 283 11.73 -15.29 1.93
N TYR A 284 11.24 -14.37 2.78
CA TYR A 284 10.54 -13.18 2.33
C TYR A 284 11.46 -12.02 1.93
N SER A 285 12.75 -12.02 2.29
CA SER A 285 13.69 -10.98 1.87
C SER A 285 13.83 -10.88 0.35
N SER A 286 13.63 -11.99 -0.35
CA SER A 286 13.65 -12.05 -1.82
C SER A 286 12.57 -11.17 -2.47
N TRP A 287 11.47 -10.91 -1.77
CA TRP A 287 10.37 -10.12 -2.30
C TRP A 287 10.72 -8.63 -2.44
N PHE A 288 11.72 -8.13 -1.70
CA PHE A 288 12.18 -6.74 -1.82
C PHE A 288 13.08 -6.51 -3.03
N ASN A 289 13.50 -7.57 -3.74
CA ASN A 289 14.48 -7.49 -4.83
C ASN A 289 15.82 -6.85 -4.39
N ILE A 290 16.22 -7.09 -3.13
CA ILE A 290 17.51 -6.62 -2.57
C ILE A 290 18.41 -7.84 -2.32
N PRO A 291 19.41 -8.11 -3.19
CA PRO A 291 20.33 -9.24 -3.00
C PRO A 291 21.05 -9.18 -1.65
N LEU A 292 21.55 -7.99 -1.25
CA LEU A 292 22.22 -7.79 0.04
C LEU A 292 21.34 -8.13 1.26
N LEU A 293 20.02 -7.92 1.17
CA LEU A 293 19.10 -8.28 2.23
C LEU A 293 18.98 -9.81 2.35
N CYS A 294 18.93 -10.50 1.21
CA CYS A 294 18.92 -11.97 1.17
C CYS A 294 20.22 -12.56 1.70
N GLU A 295 21.37 -11.99 1.30
CA GLU A 295 22.69 -12.40 1.78
C GLU A 295 22.81 -12.21 3.29
N TYR A 296 22.32 -11.10 3.83
CA TYR A 296 22.30 -10.84 5.27
C TYR A 296 21.58 -11.96 6.04
N PHE A 297 20.34 -12.29 5.67
CA PHE A 297 19.59 -13.34 6.37
C PHE A 297 20.15 -14.74 6.11
N LEU A 298 20.73 -15.01 4.93
CA LEU A 298 21.42 -16.26 4.65
C LEU A 298 22.64 -16.45 5.58
N GLN A 299 23.46 -15.41 5.76
CA GLN A 299 24.61 -15.46 6.67
C GLN A 299 24.15 -15.70 8.12
N MET A 300 23.09 -15.01 8.56
CA MET A 300 22.51 -15.24 9.89
C MET A 300 22.02 -16.69 10.09
N GLN A 301 21.41 -17.28 9.07
CA GLN A 301 20.94 -18.67 9.11
C GLN A 301 22.11 -19.65 9.23
N GLN A 302 23.17 -19.46 8.43
CA GLN A 302 24.37 -20.30 8.48
C GLN A 302 25.09 -20.21 9.83
N ILE A 303 25.21 -19.01 10.41
CA ILE A 303 25.79 -18.82 11.74
C ILE A 303 24.99 -19.57 12.79
N SER A 304 23.65 -19.50 12.72
CA SER A 304 22.75 -20.19 13.63
C SER A 304 22.92 -21.72 13.55
N MET A 305 23.04 -22.28 12.33
CA MET A 305 23.31 -23.71 12.15
C MET A 305 24.67 -24.14 12.68
N LYS A 306 25.73 -23.35 12.44
CA LYS A 306 27.08 -23.67 12.96
C LYS A 306 27.12 -23.71 14.48
N LYS A 307 26.44 -22.78 15.17
CA LYS A 307 26.34 -22.78 16.63
C LYS A 307 25.66 -24.04 17.17
N ILE A 308 24.57 -24.49 16.54
CA ILE A 308 23.87 -25.72 16.92
C ILE A 308 24.80 -26.94 16.72
N MET A 309 25.51 -27.03 15.59
CA MET A 309 26.44 -28.13 15.35
C MET A 309 27.58 -28.17 16.37
N GLN A 310 28.13 -27.02 16.76
CA GLN A 310 29.16 -26.94 17.79
C GLN A 310 28.66 -27.41 19.17
N GLN A 311 27.40 -27.14 19.52
CA GLN A 311 26.81 -27.62 20.77
C GLN A 311 26.58 -29.14 20.76
N ILE A 312 26.26 -29.73 19.60
CA ILE A 312 26.07 -31.18 19.45
C ILE A 312 27.40 -31.93 19.54
N ILE A 313 28.50 -31.35 19.06
CA ILE A 313 29.85 -31.98 19.09
C ILE A 313 30.46 -31.99 20.50
N ILE A 314 29.91 -31.22 21.45
CA ILE A 314 30.43 -31.09 22.82
C ILE A 314 29.69 -32.02 23.82
N VAL A 315 28.71 -32.82 23.35
CA VAL A 315 27.98 -33.84 24.15
C VAL A 315 28.43 -35.24 23.74
#